data_AF-A0A4R4Z8W1-F1
#
_entry.id   AF-A0A4R4Z8W1-F1
#
_cell.length_a   1.000
_cell.length_b   1.000
_cell.length_c   1.000
_cell.angle_alpha   90.00
_cell.angle_beta   90.00
_cell.angle_gamma   90.00
#
_symmetry.space_group_name_H-M   'P 1'
#
loop_
_entity.id
_entity.type
_entity.pdbx_description
1 polymer ?
#
loop_
_entity_poly.entity_id
_entity_poly.type
_entity_poly.pdbx_seq_one_letter_code
_entity_poly.pdbx_strand_id
1 'polypeptide(L)'
;MASAYESDVPATTPQLPQIPECHVVRAEDGRIHLTHKGTGQTAVARDDEEDPVIQGAILRTHAAWEPQLRRIQPPWSRPEPEFRVGDLP
;
A
#
# COMPACT_ATOMS: atom_id res chain seq x y z
N MET A 1 -32.88 -4.06 -33.59
CA MET A 1 -32.42 -5.11 -32.66
C MET A 1 -31.29 -4.52 -31.83
N ALA A 2 -31.56 -4.12 -30.58
CA ALA A 2 -30.54 -3.62 -29.67
C ALA A 2 -30.07 -4.79 -28.79
N SER A 3 -28.78 -5.09 -28.82
CA SER A 3 -28.14 -6.13 -28.03
C SER A 3 -27.77 -5.54 -26.67
N ALA A 4 -28.53 -5.91 -25.62
CA ALA A 4 -28.20 -5.60 -24.25
C ALA A 4 -27.24 -6.68 -23.72
N TYR A 5 -25.94 -6.37 -23.66
CA TYR A 5 -25.01 -7.09 -22.79
C TYR A 5 -25.12 -6.47 -21.40
N GLU A 6 -26.17 -6.80 -20.67
CA GLU A 6 -26.21 -6.55 -19.22
C GLU A 6 -25.31 -7.59 -18.56
N SER A 7 -24.08 -7.16 -18.26
CA SER A 7 -23.14 -7.94 -17.47
C SER A 7 -23.62 -7.94 -16.02
N ASP A 8 -24.29 -9.01 -15.61
CA ASP A 8 -24.68 -9.35 -14.22
C ASP A 8 -23.44 -9.61 -13.33
N VAL A 9 -22.48 -8.69 -13.33
CA VAL A 9 -21.44 -8.68 -12.30
C VAL A 9 -22.04 -7.91 -11.13
N PRO A 10 -22.27 -8.55 -9.96
CA PRO A 10 -22.68 -7.79 -8.79
C PRO A 10 -21.62 -6.73 -8.55
N ALA A 11 -22.03 -5.46 -8.66
CA ALA A 11 -21.22 -4.30 -8.34
C ALA A 11 -20.91 -4.34 -6.85
N THR A 12 -19.96 -5.19 -6.48
CA THR A 12 -19.41 -5.24 -5.14
C THR A 12 -18.53 -4.00 -5.08
N THR A 13 -19.12 -2.88 -4.67
CA THR A 13 -18.37 -1.63 -4.52
C THR A 13 -17.15 -1.96 -3.65
N PRO A 14 -15.92 -1.85 -4.17
CA PRO A 14 -14.75 -2.13 -3.36
C PRO A 14 -14.83 -1.19 -2.15
N GLN A 15 -14.95 -1.75 -0.95
CA GLN A 15 -14.86 -0.94 0.26
C GLN A 15 -13.45 -0.36 0.27
N LEU A 16 -13.36 0.95 0.01
CA LEU A 16 -12.09 1.64 0.08
C LEU A 16 -11.55 1.46 1.51
N PRO A 17 -10.28 1.05 1.67
CA PRO A 17 -9.70 0.92 2.99
C PRO A 17 -9.79 2.27 3.69
N GLN A 18 -10.23 2.28 4.96
CA GLN A 18 -10.14 3.49 5.76
C GLN A 18 -8.67 3.86 5.87
N ILE A 19 -8.32 5.07 5.43
CA ILE A 19 -6.96 5.60 5.46
C ILE A 19 -6.77 6.26 6.83
N PRO A 20 -6.10 5.61 7.80
CA PRO A 20 -6.02 6.12 9.17
C PRO A 20 -5.13 7.37 9.24
N GLU A 21 -5.40 8.24 10.20
CA GLU A 21 -4.60 9.45 10.41
C GLU A 21 -3.19 9.11 10.95
N CYS A 22 -2.23 10.01 10.74
CA CYS A 22 -0.92 9.97 11.39
C CYS A 22 -0.91 10.86 12.63
N HIS A 23 -0.20 10.43 13.67
CA HIS A 23 0.29 11.33 14.71
C HIS A 23 1.55 12.04 14.20
N VAL A 24 1.64 13.34 14.43
CA VAL A 24 2.72 14.20 13.92
C VAL A 24 3.40 14.87 15.09
N VAL A 25 4.71 14.68 15.24
CA VAL A 25 5.52 15.28 16.29
C VAL A 25 6.73 15.95 15.65
N ARG A 26 6.95 17.21 15.95
CA ARG A 26 8.19 17.89 15.59
C ARG A 26 9.25 17.53 16.65
N ALA A 27 10.35 16.94 16.21
CA ALA A 27 11.47 16.54 17.06
C ALA A 27 12.44 17.71 17.31
N GLU A 28 13.27 17.58 18.33
CA GLU A 28 14.28 18.59 18.72
C GLU A 28 15.37 18.77 17.64
N ASP A 29 15.60 17.76 16.81
CA ASP A 29 16.55 17.81 15.69
C ASP A 29 16.00 18.58 14.47
N GLY A 30 14.82 19.19 14.60
CA GLY A 30 14.17 19.94 13.54
C GLY A 30 13.54 19.07 12.47
N ARG A 31 13.36 17.76 12.71
CA ARG A 31 12.62 16.87 11.81
C ARG A 31 11.18 16.66 12.26
N ILE A 32 10.35 16.17 11.35
CA ILE A 32 8.96 15.84 11.64
C ILE A 32 8.81 14.32 11.64
N HIS A 33 8.41 13.79 12.79
CA HIS A 33 8.15 12.37 13.00
C HIS A 33 6.67 12.09 12.79
N LEU A 34 6.39 11.18 11.87
CA LEU A 34 5.05 10.75 11.51
C LEU A 34 4.86 9.32 12.01
N THR A 35 3.81 9.07 12.78
CA THR A 35 3.47 7.73 13.27
C THR A 35 2.06 7.37 12.84
N HIS A 36 1.91 6.29 12.09
CA HIS A 36 0.60 5.81 11.65
C HIS A 36 -0.20 5.26 12.85
N LYS A 37 -1.39 5.81 13.12
CA LYS A 37 -2.17 5.46 14.33
C LYS A 37 -2.62 4.00 14.38
N GLY A 38 -2.83 3.36 13.22
CA GLY A 38 -3.33 1.98 13.17
C GLY A 38 -2.24 0.90 13.21
N THR A 39 -1.06 1.16 12.63
CA THR A 39 0.01 0.16 12.49
C THR A 39 1.24 0.45 13.34
N GLY A 40 1.35 1.67 13.88
CA GLY A 40 2.56 2.13 14.59
C GLY A 40 3.78 2.34 13.69
N GLN A 41 3.65 2.16 12.36
CA GLN A 41 4.74 2.42 11.43
C GLN A 41 5.11 3.91 11.44
N THR A 42 6.40 4.20 11.28
CA THR A 42 6.94 5.54 11.38
C THR A 42 7.60 5.99 10.09
N ALA A 43 7.52 7.29 9.80
CA ALA A 43 8.31 7.96 8.79
C ALA A 43 8.91 9.25 9.38
N VAL A 44 10.05 9.67 8.84
CA VAL A 44 10.69 10.93 9.22
C VAL A 44 10.71 11.82 7.99
N ALA A 45 10.14 13.01 8.12
CA ALA A 45 10.12 14.05 7.12
C ALA A 45 11.05 15.20 7.53
N ARG A 46 11.56 15.91 6.53
CA ARG A 46 12.22 17.19 6.73
C ARG A 46 11.19 18.24 7.15
N ASP A 47 11.67 19.31 7.75
CA ASP A 47 10.85 20.47 8.09
C ASP A 47 10.69 21.41 6.90
N ASP A 48 10.15 20.86 5.81
CA ASP A 48 9.65 21.62 4.68
C ASP A 48 8.12 21.43 4.61
N GLU A 49 7.41 22.30 3.88
CA GLU A 49 5.94 22.28 3.88
C GLU A 49 5.36 21.03 3.19
N GLU A 50 6.07 20.42 2.25
CA GLU A 50 5.54 19.37 1.37
C GLU A 50 5.91 17.95 1.83
N ASP A 51 7.12 17.73 2.33
CA ASP A 51 7.68 16.42 2.70
C ASP A 51 6.86 15.74 3.80
N PRO A 52 6.41 16.41 4.88
CA PRO A 52 5.53 15.79 5.88
C PRO A 52 4.20 15.30 5.28
N VAL A 53 3.66 16.02 4.31
CA VAL A 53 2.42 15.65 3.61
C VAL A 53 2.66 14.44 2.72
N ILE A 54 3.75 14.43 1.95
CA ILE A 54 4.13 13.33 1.05
C ILE A 54 4.44 12.07 1.86
N GLN A 55 5.31 12.15 2.86
CA GLN A 55 5.65 11.03 3.73
C GLN A 55 4.41 10.50 4.46
N GLY A 56 3.53 11.39 4.93
CA GLY A 56 2.27 11.01 5.55
C GLY A 56 1.31 10.32 4.57
N ALA A 57 1.24 10.76 3.31
CA ALA A 57 0.43 10.12 2.29
C ALA A 57 0.96 8.72 1.93
N ILE A 58 2.27 8.58 1.76
CA ILE A 58 2.92 7.29 1.47
C ILE A 58 2.67 6.31 2.62
N LEU A 59 2.95 6.74 3.87
CA LEU A 59 2.81 5.89 5.05
C LEU A 59 1.38 5.35 5.22
N ARG A 60 0.38 6.23 5.06
CA ARG A 60 -1.04 5.87 5.17
C ARG A 60 -1.51 4.97 4.02
N THR A 61 -1.08 5.27 2.79
CA THR A 61 -1.45 4.48 1.61
C THR A 61 -0.84 3.10 1.68
N HIS A 62 0.46 2.99 2.00
CA HIS A 62 1.13 1.70 2.14
C HIS A 62 0.43 0.83 3.20
N ALA A 63 0.14 1.39 4.38
CA ALA A 63 -0.54 0.65 5.44
C ALA A 63 -1.95 0.17 5.04
N ALA A 64 -2.69 0.99 4.28
CA ALA A 64 -4.02 0.65 3.79
C ALA A 64 -4.00 -0.49 2.75
N TRP A 65 -2.99 -0.51 1.87
CA TRP A 65 -2.93 -1.43 0.74
C TRP A 65 -2.12 -2.71 0.99
N GLU A 66 -1.23 -2.73 2.00
CA GLU A 66 -0.39 -3.88 2.36
C GLU A 66 -1.18 -5.21 2.45
N PRO A 67 -2.35 -5.29 3.11
CA PRO A 67 -3.11 -6.54 3.19
C PRO A 67 -3.64 -7.02 1.83
N GLN A 68 -3.96 -6.10 0.92
CA GLN A 68 -4.45 -6.43 -0.42
C GLN A 68 -3.28 -6.81 -1.35
N LEU A 69 -2.16 -6.09 -1.26
CA LEU A 69 -0.94 -6.40 -2.01
C LEU A 69 -0.41 -7.80 -1.69
N ARG A 70 -0.46 -8.23 -0.42
CA ARG A 70 -0.12 -9.60 -0.02
C ARG A 70 -1.02 -10.67 -0.63
N ARG A 71 -2.31 -10.36 -0.85
CA ARG A 71 -3.27 -11.30 -1.45
C ARG A 71 -3.09 -11.44 -2.95
N ILE A 72 -2.56 -10.41 -3.61
CA ILE A 72 -2.44 -10.32 -5.06
C ILE A 72 -1.03 -10.72 -5.52
N GLN A 73 -0.16 -11.22 -4.62
CA GLN A 73 1.24 -11.54 -4.88
C GLN A 73 1.40 -12.22 -6.25
N PRO A 74 1.90 -11.48 -7.26
CA PRO A 74 1.79 -11.95 -8.62
C PRO A 74 2.71 -13.14 -8.88
N PRO A 75 2.42 -13.99 -9.87
CA PRO A 75 3.18 -15.22 -10.13
C PRO A 75 4.69 -15.00 -10.25
N TRP A 76 5.11 -13.85 -10.78
CA TRP A 76 6.51 -13.43 -10.96
C TRP A 76 7.23 -12.94 -9.70
N SER A 77 6.53 -12.84 -8.56
CA SER A 77 7.12 -12.49 -7.25
C SER A 77 7.27 -13.69 -6.33
N ARG A 78 6.92 -14.88 -6.80
CA ARG A 78 7.29 -16.14 -6.15
C ARG A 78 8.77 -16.36 -6.41
N PRO A 79 9.56 -16.83 -5.40
CA PRO A 79 10.91 -17.27 -5.68
C PRO A 79 10.86 -18.29 -6.82
N GLU A 80 11.66 -18.07 -7.87
CA GLU A 80 11.78 -19.04 -8.95
C GLU A 80 12.10 -20.41 -8.31
N PRO A 81 11.41 -21.49 -8.70
CA PRO A 81 11.78 -22.81 -8.22
C PRO A 81 13.25 -23.04 -8.55
N GLU A 82 14.02 -23.50 -7.56
CA GLU A 82 15.45 -23.79 -7.74
C GLU A 82 15.62 -24.67 -8.98
N PHE A 83 16.28 -24.14 -10.01
CA PHE A 83 16.53 -24.88 -11.25
C PHE A 83 17.38 -26.10 -10.90
N ARG A 84 16.83 -27.32 -11.02
CA ARG A 84 17.59 -28.54 -10.80
C ARG A 84 18.30 -28.92 -12.10
N VAL A 85 19.61 -29.09 -12.03
CA VAL A 85 20.42 -29.59 -13.15
C VAL A 85 19.93 -31.00 -13.47
N GLY A 86 19.07 -31.12 -14.49
CA GLY A 86 18.36 -32.35 -14.86
C GLY A 86 17.05 -32.13 -15.63
N ASP A 87 16.49 -30.91 -15.59
CA ASP A 87 15.18 -30.59 -16.20
C ASP A 87 15.25 -30.07 -17.66
N LEU A 88 16.41 -30.13 -18.33
CA LEU A 88 16.53 -29.79 -19.75
C LEU A 88 16.41 -31.06 -20.61
N PRO A 89 15.63 -31.03 -21.72
CA PRO A 89 15.45 -32.18 -22.62
C PRO A 89 16.71 -32.60 -23.38
#